data_AF-A0A6L5EWI2-F1
#
_entry.id   AF-A0A6L5EWI2-F1
#
_cell.length_a   1.000
_cell.length_b   1.000
_cell.length_c   1.000
_cell.angle_alpha   90.00
_cell.angle_beta   90.00
_cell.angle_gamma   90.00
#
_symmetry.space_group_name_H-M   'P 1'
#
loop_
_entity.id
_entity.type
_entity.pdbx_description
1 polymer ?
#
loop_
_entity_poly.entity_id
_entity_poly.type
_entity_poly.pdbx_seq_one_letter_code
_entity_poly.pdbx_strand_id
1 'polypeptide(L)'
;MLLMKQMLLRVDDQLHAQLTERAHRERRSVNALANEILGRATHAGSASPRQQVRARAAALGLLAPPLGAPATRRRDRQRVLDRTRGLGPVLDQLLDEDRDRR
;
A
#
# COMPACT_ATOMS: atom_id res chain seq x y z
N MET A 1 -19.62 -6.59 -13.08
CA MET A 1 -20.72 -6.22 -12.15
C MET A 1 -20.26 -6.58 -10.75
N LEU A 2 -19.97 -5.60 -9.89
CA LEU A 2 -19.54 -5.87 -8.51
C LEU A 2 -20.75 -6.39 -7.72
N LEU A 3 -20.67 -7.61 -7.17
CA LEU A 3 -21.69 -8.11 -6.26
C LEU A 3 -21.68 -7.28 -4.98
N MET A 4 -22.78 -6.61 -4.68
CA MET A 4 -23.00 -5.93 -3.40
C MET A 4 -23.57 -6.93 -2.39
N LYS A 5 -23.06 -6.92 -1.16
CA LYS A 5 -23.61 -7.70 -0.04
C LYS A 5 -24.24 -6.76 0.98
N GLN A 6 -25.39 -7.15 1.53
CA GLN A 6 -26.05 -6.40 2.60
C GLN A 6 -25.52 -6.86 3.96
N MET A 7 -25.22 -5.88 4.83
CA MET A 7 -24.81 -6.10 6.22
C MET A 7 -25.86 -5.51 7.14
N LEU A 8 -26.35 -6.31 8.10
CA LEU A 8 -27.22 -5.85 9.18
C LEU A 8 -26.38 -5.77 10.45
N LEU A 9 -26.20 -4.56 10.98
CA LEU A 9 -25.40 -4.30 12.18
C LEU A 9 -26.30 -3.72 13.28
N ARG A 10 -26.16 -4.23 14.50
CA ARG A 10 -26.75 -3.62 15.69
C ARG A 10 -25.79 -2.55 16.21
N VAL A 11 -26.31 -1.34 16.41
CA VAL A 11 -25.57 -0.19 16.94
C VAL A 11 -26.42 0.50 17.99
N ASP A 12 -25.77 1.18 18.93
CA ASP A 12 -26.48 2.00 19.92
C ASP A 12 -27.24 3.15 19.25
N ASP A 13 -28.41 3.50 19.76
CA ASP A 13 -29.28 4.55 19.20
C ASP A 13 -28.56 5.90 19.09
N GLN A 14 -27.71 6.22 20.07
CA GLN A 14 -26.91 7.44 20.04
C GLN A 14 -25.93 7.46 18.86
N LEU A 15 -25.30 6.32 18.55
CA LEU A 15 -24.38 6.21 17.42
C LEU A 15 -25.15 6.35 16.11
N HIS A 16 -26.33 5.72 16.00
CA HIS A 16 -27.20 5.86 14.85
C HIS A 16 -27.62 7.32 14.61
N ALA A 17 -28.01 8.03 15.68
CA ALA A 17 -28.39 9.45 15.60
C ALA A 17 -27.23 10.33 15.11
N GLN A 18 -26.03 10.14 15.66
CA GLN A 18 -24.84 10.89 15.25
C GLN A 18 -24.46 10.62 13.78
N LEU A 19 -24.58 9.37 13.32
CA LEU A 19 -24.33 9.01 11.91
C LEU A 19 -25.37 9.65 10.98
N THR A 20 -26.63 9.67 11.40
CA THR A 20 -27.73 10.27 10.63
C THR A 20 -27.54 11.78 10.48
N GLU A 21 -27.26 12.47 11.58
CA GLU A 21 -26.95 13.91 11.58
C GLU A 21 -25.77 14.25 10.68
N ARG A 22 -24.70 13.45 10.76
CA ARG A 22 -23.54 13.63 9.89
C ARG A 22 -23.89 13.41 8.42
N ALA A 23 -24.63 12.35 8.10
CA ALA A 23 -25.04 12.05 6.74
C ALA A 23 -25.92 13.17 6.15
N HIS A 24 -26.83 13.73 6.96
CA HIS A 24 -27.66 14.86 6.57
C HIS A 24 -26.82 16.11 6.26
N ARG A 25 -25.88 16.47 7.15
CA ARG A 25 -24.95 17.59 6.93
C ARG A 25 -24.13 17.42 5.64
N GLU A 26 -23.71 16.20 5.32
CA GLU A 26 -22.94 15.89 4.12
C GLU A 26 -23.82 15.66 2.86
N ARG A 27 -25.15 15.73 2.97
CA ARG A 27 -26.13 15.39 1.91
C ARG A 27 -25.90 14.00 1.31
N ARG A 28 -25.64 13.02 2.17
CA ARG A 28 -25.35 11.62 1.80
C ARG A 28 -26.33 10.68 2.49
N SER A 29 -26.50 9.48 1.93
CA SER A 29 -27.23 8.43 2.64
C SER A 29 -26.38 7.87 3.78
N VAL A 30 -27.04 7.43 4.86
CA VAL A 30 -26.37 6.81 6.00
C VAL A 30 -25.53 5.61 5.56
N ASN A 31 -26.04 4.79 4.62
CA ASN A 31 -25.29 3.66 4.07
C ASN A 31 -24.03 4.08 3.31
N ALA A 32 -24.08 5.17 2.52
CA ALA A 32 -22.91 5.66 1.81
C ALA A 32 -21.83 6.18 2.77
N LEU A 33 -22.24 6.89 3.83
CA LEU A 33 -21.34 7.36 4.87
C LEU A 33 -20.75 6.18 5.68
N ALA A 34 -21.59 5.22 6.10
CA ALA A 34 -21.18 4.05 6.86
C ALA A 34 -20.18 3.17 6.08
N ASN A 35 -20.46 2.91 4.80
CA ASN A 35 -19.55 2.15 3.94
C ASN A 35 -18.19 2.83 3.80
N GLU A 36 -18.15 4.16 3.70
CA GLU A 36 -16.88 4.88 3.64
C GLU A 36 -16.10 4.77 4.96
N ILE A 37 -16.77 4.98 6.10
CA ILE A 37 -16.14 4.89 7.43
C ILE A 37 -15.56 3.49 7.65
N LEU A 38 -16.36 2.46 7.38
CA LEU A 38 -15.94 1.06 7.49
C LEU A 38 -14.82 0.73 6.49
N GLY A 39 -14.89 1.26 5.27
CA GLY A 39 -13.82 1.16 4.28
C GLY A 39 -12.51 1.73 4.82
N ARG A 40 -12.52 2.94 5.36
CA ARG A 40 -11.31 3.55 5.94
C ARG A 40 -10.77 2.75 7.13
N ALA A 41 -11.64 2.29 8.02
CA ALA A 41 -11.26 1.51 9.20
C ALA A 41 -10.59 0.17 8.81
N THR A 42 -11.12 -0.52 7.80
CA THR A 42 -10.55 -1.78 7.29
C THR A 42 -9.22 -1.58 6.55
N HIS A 43 -9.02 -0.44 5.89
CA HIS A 43 -7.73 -0.11 5.26
C HIS A 43 -6.67 0.26 6.30
N ALA A 44 -7.05 0.91 7.40
CA ALA A 44 -6.14 1.24 8.50
C ALA A 44 -5.57 -0.02 9.19
N GLY A 45 -6.37 -1.08 9.33
CA GLY A 45 -5.95 -2.35 9.92
C GLY A 45 -5.25 -3.33 8.97
N SER A 46 -5.37 -3.15 7.66
CA SER A 46 -4.79 -4.05 6.64
C SER A 46 -3.43 -3.59 6.10
N ALA A 47 -2.97 -2.41 6.50
CA ALA A 47 -1.64 -1.95 6.14
C ALA A 47 -0.59 -2.79 6.87
N SER A 48 0.15 -3.64 6.14
CA SER A 48 1.31 -4.34 6.70
C SER A 48 2.24 -3.33 7.41
N PRO A 49 3.01 -3.73 8.43
CA PRO A 49 3.94 -2.83 9.12
C PRO A 49 4.83 -2.03 8.15
N ARG A 50 5.22 -2.66 7.03
CA ARG A 50 5.97 -2.00 5.93
C ARG A 50 5.18 -0.89 5.23
N GLN A 51 3.88 -1.10 4.99
CA GLN A 51 3.03 -0.08 4.36
C GLN A 51 2.80 1.11 5.30
N GLN A 52 2.67 0.88 6.61
CA GLN A 52 2.56 1.97 7.59
C GLN A 52 3.85 2.80 7.68
N VAL A 53 5.00 2.13 7.75
CA VAL A 53 6.31 2.80 7.73
C VAL A 53 6.49 3.60 6.44
N ARG A 54 6.10 3.04 5.29
CA ARG A 54 6.19 3.73 3.99
C ARG A 54 5.24 4.93 3.92
N ALA A 55 4.01 4.81 4.42
CA ALA A 55 3.05 5.92 4.49
C ALA A 55 3.57 7.06 5.37
N ARG A 56 4.17 6.73 6.52
CA ARG A 56 4.80 7.72 7.41
C ARG A 56 6.00 8.41 6.76
N ALA A 57 6.86 7.63 6.10
CA ALA A 57 8.00 8.19 5.35
C ALA A 57 7.54 9.11 4.19
N ALA A 58 6.44 8.75 3.51
CA ALA A 58 5.84 9.59 2.46
C ALA A 58 5.33 10.92 3.01
N ALA A 59 4.59 10.89 4.13
CA ALA A 59 4.07 12.09 4.77
C ALA A 59 5.16 13.04 5.28
N LEU A 60 6.33 12.51 5.62
CA LEU A 60 7.51 13.27 6.04
C LEU A 60 8.39 13.73 4.87
N GLY A 61 8.02 13.44 3.61
CA GLY A 61 8.82 13.79 2.44
C GLY A 61 10.15 13.02 2.32
N LEU A 62 10.30 11.92 3.07
CA LEU A 62 11.53 11.11 3.12
C LEU A 62 11.63 10.11 1.98
N LEU A 63 10.56 9.92 1.20
CA LEU A 63 10.58 9.05 0.03
C LEU A 63 11.04 9.83 -1.20
N ALA A 64 12.11 9.36 -1.82
CA ALA A 64 12.42 9.75 -3.19
C ALA A 64 11.28 9.30 -4.13
N PRO A 65 10.93 10.09 -5.16
CA PRO A 65 10.02 9.63 -6.19
C PRO A 65 10.55 8.30 -6.75
N PRO A 66 9.68 7.30 -7.00
CA PRO A 66 10.13 6.10 -7.66
C PRO A 66 10.73 6.53 -9.00
N LEU A 67 12.05 6.36 -9.15
CA LEU A 67 12.69 6.36 -10.45
C LEU A 67 11.94 5.29 -11.23
N GLY A 68 11.05 5.70 -12.12
CA GLY A 68 10.24 4.79 -12.91
C GLY A 68 11.21 3.85 -13.59
N ALA A 69 11.33 2.62 -13.10
CA ALA A 69 12.17 1.64 -13.77
C ALA A 69 11.60 1.54 -15.18
N PRO A 70 12.38 1.82 -16.24
CA PRO A 70 11.88 1.67 -17.59
C PRO A 70 11.32 0.26 -17.68
N ALA A 71 10.09 0.14 -18.20
CA ALA A 71 9.41 -1.14 -18.35
C ALA A 71 10.31 -2.04 -19.21
N THR A 72 11.16 -2.81 -18.55
CA THR A 72 12.13 -3.68 -19.21
C THR A 72 11.30 -4.73 -19.89
N ARG A 73 11.29 -4.74 -21.22
CA ARG A 73 10.54 -5.74 -21.97
C ARG A 73 11.04 -7.09 -21.49
N ARG A 74 10.15 -8.06 -21.31
CA ARG A 74 10.49 -9.38 -20.75
C ARG A 74 11.70 -10.05 -21.46
N ARG A 75 11.89 -9.73 -22.75
CA ARG A 75 13.04 -10.14 -23.58
C ARG A 75 14.37 -9.50 -23.16
N ASP A 76 14.36 -8.22 -22.77
CA ASP A 76 15.55 -7.51 -22.30
C ASP A 76 16.02 -8.06 -20.94
N ARG A 77 15.07 -8.41 -20.08
CA ARG A 77 15.36 -9.06 -18.79
C ARG A 77 16.08 -10.40 -18.97
N GLN A 78 15.57 -11.26 -19.85
CA GLN A 78 16.19 -12.58 -20.09
C GLN A 78 17.61 -12.43 -20.66
N ARG A 79 17.79 -11.52 -21.63
CA ARG A 79 19.11 -11.23 -22.22
C ARG A 79 20.12 -10.73 -21.18
N VAL A 80 19.70 -9.89 -20.23
CA VAL A 80 20.56 -9.44 -19.14
C VAL A 80 20.93 -10.62 -18.24
N LEU A 81 19.94 -11.41 -17.80
CA LEU A 81 20.18 -12.57 -16.94
C LEU A 81 21.13 -13.60 -17.57
N ASP A 82 20.99 -13.86 -18.87
CA ASP A 82 21.88 -14.79 -19.58
C ASP A 82 23.30 -14.22 -19.69
N ARG A 83 23.45 -12.91 -19.92
CA ARG A 83 24.76 -12.24 -19.99
C ARG A 83 25.45 -12.09 -18.65
N THR A 84 24.69 -11.94 -17.58
CA THR A 84 25.24 -11.79 -16.22
C THR A 84 25.33 -13.12 -15.47
N ARG A 85 25.00 -14.23 -16.14
CA ARG A 85 25.04 -15.56 -15.53
C ARG A 85 26.48 -15.93 -15.17
N GLY A 86 26.70 -16.33 -13.92
CA GLY A 86 28.02 -16.68 -13.41
C GLY A 86 28.85 -15.50 -12.86
N LEU A 87 28.35 -14.26 -12.94
CA LEU A 87 29.04 -13.10 -12.34
C LEU A 87 28.85 -12.99 -10.81
N GLY A 88 27.91 -13.74 -10.23
CA GLY A 88 27.60 -13.70 -8.80
C GLY A 88 28.83 -13.87 -7.89
N PRO A 89 29.59 -14.98 -8.01
CA PRO A 89 30.77 -15.21 -7.17
C PRO A 89 31.85 -14.13 -7.28
N VAL A 90 32.02 -13.53 -8.46
CA VAL A 90 32.98 -12.42 -8.68
C VAL A 90 32.51 -11.15 -7.99
N LEU A 91 31.21 -10.86 -8.06
CA LEU A 91 30.63 -9.71 -7.36
C LEU A 91 30.66 -9.89 -5.84
N ASP A 92 30.41 -11.10 -5.34
CA ASP A 92 30.46 -11.42 -3.91
C ASP A 92 31.89 -11.18 -3.37
N GLN A 93 32.92 -11.66 -4.07
CA GLN A 93 34.32 -11.40 -3.70
C GLN A 93 34.65 -9.91 -3.65
N LEU A 94 34.25 -9.14 -4.67
CA LEU A 94 34.50 -7.70 -4.71
C LEU A 94 33.77 -6.93 -3.59
N LEU A 95 32.56 -7.38 -3.22
CA LEU A 95 31.78 -6.78 -2.14
C LEU A 95 32.35 -7.11 -0.76
N ASP A 96 32.87 -8.33 -0.58
CA ASP A 96 33.55 -8.72 0.64
C ASP A 96 34.89 -7.94 0.79
N GLU A 97 35.64 -7.75 -0.30
CA GLU A 97 36.84 -6.89 -0.30
C GLU A 97 36.55 -5.41 0.05
N ASP A 98 35.39 -4.85 -0.36
CA ASP A 98 34.99 -3.49 0.03
C ASP A 98 34.58 -3.43 1.51
N ARG A 99 33.95 -4.49 2.02
CA ARG A 99 33.52 -4.58 3.42
C ARG A 99 34.71 -4.67 4.36
N ASP A 100 35.74 -5.41 3.98
CA ASP A 100 36.97 -5.55 4.77
C ASP A 100 37.84 -4.28 4.79
N ARG A 101 37.61 -3.34 3.87
CA ARG A 101 38.30 -2.04 3.84
C ARG A 101 37.63 -0.93 4.65
N ARG A 102 36.40 -1.13 5.15
CA ARG A 102 35.66 -0.16 5.97
C ARG A 102 35.75 -0.50 7.45
#